data_AF-A0A0M8KMD3-F1
#
_entry.id   AF-A0A0M8KMD3-F1
#
_cell.length_a   1.000
_cell.length_b   1.000
_cell.length_c   1.000
_cell.angle_alpha   90.00
_cell.angle_beta   90.00
_cell.angle_gamma   90.00
#
_symmetry.space_group_name_H-M   'P 1'
#
loop_
_entity.id
_entity.type
_entity.pdbx_description
1 polymer ?
#
loop_
_entity_poly.entity_id
_entity_poly.type
_entity_poly.pdbx_seq_one_letter_code
_entity_poly.pdbx_strand_id
1 'polypeptide(L)'
;MIAALAACGRLLPSRTDSLNDPVEEFEHVTSSEMETSGGGTMSTSLRGDIHFDVGQDQLLEALDPVWREVTEYVFELDDGFEMRRVLVVAHGADGSTVAPKELLGSEYADQDAAVHFGDFFEHYGLI
;
A
#
# COMPACT_ATOMS: atom_id res chain seq x y z
N MET A 1 44.72 5.74 19.76
CA MET A 1 43.32 5.30 19.57
C MET A 1 42.55 6.46 18.98
N ILE A 2 42.20 6.38 17.70
CA ILE A 2 41.42 7.41 17.00
C ILE A 2 40.00 6.85 16.92
N ALA A 3 39.05 7.52 17.57
CA ALA A 3 37.65 7.17 17.53
C ALA A 3 37.13 7.40 16.10
N ALA A 4 36.59 6.34 15.50
CA ALA A 4 35.93 6.41 14.21
C ALA A 4 34.68 7.29 14.31
N LEU A 5 34.61 8.32 13.48
CA LEU A 5 33.38 9.05 13.20
C LEU A 5 32.41 8.10 12.49
N ALA A 6 31.50 7.49 13.23
CA ALA A 6 30.26 6.97 12.67
C ALA A 6 29.31 8.15 12.41
N ALA A 7 29.53 8.83 11.29
CA ALA A 7 28.48 9.61 10.66
C ALA A 7 27.47 8.62 10.05
N CYS A 8 26.70 7.95 10.90
CA CYS A 8 25.47 7.32 10.47
C CYS A 8 24.50 8.45 10.18
N GLY A 9 24.36 8.80 8.90
CA GLY A 9 23.24 9.60 8.44
C GLY A 9 21.98 8.94 8.98
N ARG A 10 21.28 9.65 9.87
CA ARG A 10 19.91 9.29 10.22
C ARG A 10 19.13 9.44 8.92
N LEU A 11 18.95 8.35 8.19
CA LEU A 11 17.83 8.22 7.27
C LEU A 11 16.62 8.62 8.11
N LEU A 12 16.01 9.76 7.78
CA LEU A 12 14.66 10.02 8.25
C LEU A 12 13.84 8.82 7.76
N PRO A 13 13.05 8.16 8.63
CA PRO A 13 12.19 7.07 8.19
C PRO A 13 11.40 7.57 6.98
N SER A 14 11.38 6.75 5.93
CA SER A 14 10.63 7.09 4.75
C SER A 14 9.16 7.26 5.16
N ARG A 15 8.39 8.13 4.50
CA ARG A 15 6.95 8.27 4.82
C ARG A 15 6.20 6.93 4.69
N THR A 16 6.78 5.98 3.94
CA THR A 16 6.28 4.62 3.79
C THR A 16 6.70 3.66 4.90
N ASP A 17 7.85 3.86 5.56
CA ASP A 17 8.17 3.08 6.76
C ASP A 17 7.09 3.30 7.82
N SER A 18 6.57 4.53 7.91
CA SER A 18 5.45 4.88 8.79
C SER A 18 4.09 4.27 8.40
N LEU A 19 3.95 3.75 7.18
CA LEU A 19 2.72 3.08 6.70
C LEU A 19 2.80 1.56 6.92
N ASN A 20 3.98 0.96 6.78
CA ASN A 20 4.13 -0.49 6.98
C ASN A 20 3.90 -0.89 8.46
N ASP A 21 4.40 -0.10 9.42
CA ASP A 21 4.22 -0.37 10.85
C ASP A 21 2.73 -0.56 11.26
N PRO A 22 1.79 0.37 10.97
CA PRO A 22 0.38 0.17 11.31
C PRO A 22 -0.29 -0.95 10.50
N VAL A 23 0.12 -1.18 9.24
CA VAL A 23 -0.43 -2.26 8.41
C VAL A 23 -0.08 -3.64 8.98
N GLU A 24 1.13 -3.80 9.51
CA GLU A 24 1.57 -5.05 10.14
C GLU A 24 0.83 -5.36 11.46
N GLU A 25 0.10 -4.41 12.04
CA GLU A 25 -0.73 -4.64 13.23
C GLU A 25 -2.09 -5.29 12.92
N PHE A 26 -2.48 -5.38 11.64
CA PHE A 26 -3.76 -5.97 11.24
C PHE A 26 -3.79 -7.49 11.42
N GLU A 27 -4.97 -8.00 11.80
CA GLU A 27 -5.22 -9.43 11.85
C GLU A 27 -4.95 -10.06 10.48
N HIS A 28 -4.29 -11.22 10.48
CA HIS A 28 -3.85 -11.96 9.29
C HIS A 28 -2.67 -11.37 8.50
N VAL A 29 -2.24 -10.14 8.74
CA VAL A 29 -1.03 -9.60 8.09
C VAL A 29 0.21 -10.22 8.73
N THR A 30 1.13 -10.69 7.88
CA THR A 30 2.39 -11.33 8.27
C THR A 30 3.61 -10.46 7.97
N SER A 31 3.53 -9.62 6.94
CA SER A 31 4.52 -8.60 6.62
C SER A 31 3.95 -7.60 5.61
N SER A 32 4.49 -6.38 5.62
CA SER A 32 4.18 -5.34 4.65
C SER A 32 5.45 -4.68 4.13
N GLU A 33 5.60 -4.65 2.81
CA GLU A 33 6.76 -4.06 2.13
C GLU A 33 6.28 -3.08 1.06
N MET A 34 5.73 -1.94 1.48
CA MET A 34 5.26 -0.88 0.58
C MET A 34 6.21 0.31 0.52
N GLU A 35 6.38 0.85 -0.68
CA GLU A 35 7.22 2.01 -0.96
C GLU A 35 6.54 2.98 -1.92
N THR A 36 6.67 4.28 -1.65
CA THR A 36 6.29 5.31 -2.63
C THR A 36 7.43 5.50 -3.60
N SER A 37 7.17 5.27 -4.88
CA SER A 37 8.12 5.60 -5.94
C SER A 37 7.83 7.00 -6.50
N GLY A 38 8.87 7.83 -6.62
CA GLY A 38 8.80 9.15 -7.27
C GLY A 38 9.39 10.28 -6.42
N GLY A 39 10.61 10.69 -6.76
CA GLY A 39 11.22 11.94 -6.31
C GLY A 39 11.39 12.88 -7.50
N GLY A 40 10.70 14.03 -7.49
CA GLY A 40 10.79 15.09 -8.50
C GLY A 40 9.99 14.81 -9.78
N THR A 41 8.95 15.61 -10.03
CA THR A 41 8.16 15.79 -11.29
C THR A 41 7.68 14.56 -12.10
N MET A 42 8.06 13.33 -11.75
CA MET A 42 7.64 12.09 -12.41
C MET A 42 6.53 11.41 -11.59
N SER A 43 5.59 10.80 -12.32
CA SER A 43 4.41 10.10 -11.80
C SER A 43 4.73 9.29 -10.56
N THR A 44 4.11 9.67 -9.45
CA THR A 44 4.33 9.04 -8.15
C THR A 44 3.40 7.84 -8.03
N SER A 45 3.87 6.72 -7.48
CA SER A 45 3.05 5.52 -7.25
C SER A 45 3.30 4.96 -5.86
N LEU A 46 2.33 4.24 -5.31
CA LEU A 46 2.58 3.31 -4.20
C LEU A 46 2.72 1.91 -4.82
N ARG A 47 3.80 1.22 -4.49
CA ARG A 47 4.07 -0.14 -4.96
C ARG A 47 4.56 -0.99 -3.80
N GLY A 48 4.39 -2.30 -3.91
CA GLY A 48 4.91 -3.22 -2.92
C GLY A 48 3.97 -4.37 -2.68
N ASP A 49 4.18 -5.04 -1.56
CA ASP A 49 3.56 -6.32 -1.26
C ASP A 49 3.01 -6.32 0.17
N ILE A 50 1.84 -6.93 0.36
CA ILE A 50 1.26 -7.20 1.68
C ILE A 50 1.03 -8.71 1.77
N HIS A 51 1.59 -9.35 2.78
CA HIS A 51 1.51 -10.81 2.94
C HIS A 51 0.54 -11.18 4.04
N PHE A 52 -0.36 -12.12 3.76
CA PHE A 52 -1.37 -12.61 4.69
C PHE A 52 -1.19 -14.10 5.03
N ASP A 53 -1.61 -14.50 6.22
CA ASP A 53 -1.62 -15.92 6.66
C ASP A 53 -2.87 -16.72 6.21
N VAL A 54 -3.77 -16.08 5.45
CA VAL A 54 -4.99 -16.69 4.91
C VAL A 54 -4.82 -17.18 3.47
N GLY A 55 -5.72 -18.07 3.03
CA GLY A 55 -5.76 -18.57 1.64
C GLY A 55 -6.62 -17.71 0.71
N GLN A 56 -6.67 -18.11 -0.57
CA GLN A 56 -7.34 -17.39 -1.66
C GLN A 56 -8.78 -16.95 -1.33
N ASP A 57 -9.59 -17.84 -0.76
CA ASP A 57 -11.02 -17.60 -0.50
C ASP A 57 -11.29 -16.49 0.53
N GLN A 58 -10.28 -16.15 1.34
CA GLN A 58 -10.36 -15.14 2.40
C GLN A 58 -9.49 -13.92 2.12
N LEU A 59 -8.59 -13.99 1.12
CA LEU A 59 -7.58 -12.97 0.88
C LEU A 59 -8.18 -11.60 0.55
N LEU A 60 -9.22 -11.55 -0.28
CA LEU A 60 -9.87 -10.28 -0.64
C LEU A 60 -10.62 -9.66 0.55
N GLU A 61 -11.27 -10.50 1.39
CA GLU A 61 -11.95 -10.05 2.61
C GLU A 61 -10.96 -9.55 3.66
N ALA A 62 -9.81 -10.20 3.80
CA ALA A 62 -8.74 -9.78 4.69
C ALA A 62 -8.04 -8.49 4.20
N LEU A 63 -7.94 -8.30 2.88
CA LEU A 63 -7.32 -7.13 2.28
C LEU A 63 -8.13 -5.85 2.49
N ASP A 64 -9.47 -5.90 2.40
CA ASP A 64 -10.31 -4.70 2.45
C ASP A 64 -10.07 -3.80 3.68
N PRO A 65 -10.12 -4.30 4.93
CA PRO A 65 -9.88 -3.45 6.10
C PRO A 65 -8.47 -2.86 6.16
N VAL A 66 -7.46 -3.61 5.67
CA VAL A 66 -6.08 -3.14 5.59
C VAL A 66 -5.96 -2.03 4.55
N TRP A 67 -6.53 -2.26 3.36
CA TRP A 67 -6.44 -1.32 2.25
C TRP A 67 -7.21 -0.03 2.50
N ARG A 68 -8.32 -0.12 3.24
CA ARG A 68 -9.04 1.04 3.75
C ARG A 68 -8.16 1.92 4.63
N GLU A 69 -7.45 1.35 5.61
CA GLU A 69 -6.57 2.11 6.49
C GLU A 69 -5.45 2.79 5.70
N VAL A 70 -4.81 2.05 4.78
CA VAL A 70 -3.80 2.60 3.87
C VAL A 70 -4.36 3.78 3.09
N THR A 71 -5.59 3.66 2.59
CA THR A 71 -6.26 4.70 1.80
C THR A 71 -6.60 5.92 2.66
N GLU A 72 -7.13 5.72 3.87
CA GLU A 72 -7.44 6.78 4.83
C GLU A 72 -6.17 7.53 5.26
N TYR A 73 -5.10 6.81 5.61
CA TYR A 73 -3.81 7.41 5.94
C TYR A 73 -3.24 8.24 4.78
N VAL A 74 -3.33 7.72 3.55
CA VAL A 74 -2.89 8.43 2.34
C VAL A 74 -3.76 9.67 2.08
N PHE A 75 -5.07 9.59 2.35
CA PHE A 75 -6.00 10.71 2.20
C PHE A 75 -5.70 11.85 3.19
N GLU A 76 -5.38 11.52 4.44
CA GLU A 76 -5.02 12.50 5.48
C GLU A 76 -3.72 13.29 5.20
N LEU A 77 -2.85 12.76 4.32
CA LEU A 77 -1.55 13.36 4.00
C LEU A 77 -1.57 14.50 2.94
N ASP A 78 -2.74 14.81 2.37
CA ASP A 78 -3.04 15.97 1.49
C ASP A 78 -2.47 15.97 0.04
N ASP A 79 -3.06 16.88 -0.76
CA ASP A 79 -3.11 17.13 -2.21
C ASP A 79 -2.13 16.39 -3.15
N GLY A 80 -2.73 15.65 -4.10
CA GLY A 80 -2.04 15.05 -5.26
C GLY A 80 -1.82 13.54 -5.20
N PHE A 81 -2.28 12.86 -4.14
CA PHE A 81 -2.30 11.40 -4.10
C PHE A 81 -3.36 10.79 -5.01
N GLU A 82 -4.46 11.50 -5.27
CA GLU A 82 -5.57 11.01 -6.11
C GLU A 82 -5.09 10.45 -7.47
N MET A 83 -4.09 11.09 -8.08
CA MET A 83 -3.53 10.73 -9.39
C MET A 83 -2.38 9.72 -9.31
N ARG A 84 -2.03 9.24 -8.10
CA ARG A 84 -0.94 8.27 -7.93
C ARG A 84 -1.43 6.87 -8.18
N ARG A 85 -0.62 6.12 -8.94
CA ARG A 85 -0.92 4.74 -9.28
C ARG A 85 -0.74 3.82 -8.08
N VAL A 86 -1.62 2.83 -8.00
CA VAL A 86 -1.56 1.72 -7.06
C VAL A 86 -0.96 0.51 -7.78
N LEU A 87 0.18 0.05 -7.28
CA LEU A 87 0.93 -1.12 -7.78
C LEU A 87 1.22 -2.09 -6.63
N VAL A 88 0.28 -2.20 -5.69
CA VAL A 88 0.40 -3.11 -4.54
C VAL A 88 -0.22 -4.46 -4.87
N VAL A 89 0.37 -5.54 -4.37
CA VAL A 89 -0.15 -6.90 -4.49
C VAL A 89 -0.28 -7.53 -3.10
N ALA A 90 -1.45 -8.10 -2.81
CA ALA A 90 -1.67 -8.91 -1.63
C ALA A 90 -1.35 -10.38 -1.94
N HIS A 91 -0.67 -11.06 -1.03
CA HIS A 91 -0.27 -12.46 -1.15
C HIS A 91 -0.89 -13.28 -0.03
N GLY A 92 -1.55 -14.39 -0.36
CA GLY A 92 -2.03 -15.37 0.61
C GLY A 92 -0.98 -16.43 0.97
N ALA A 93 -1.20 -17.16 2.06
CA ALA A 93 -0.33 -18.21 2.55
C ALA A 93 -0.20 -19.41 1.57
N ASP A 94 -1.18 -19.59 0.69
CA ASP A 94 -1.18 -20.61 -0.37
C ASP A 94 -0.49 -20.13 -1.67
N GLY A 95 0.07 -18.91 -1.68
CA GLY A 95 0.69 -18.29 -2.85
C GLY A 95 -0.30 -17.65 -3.83
N SER A 96 -1.59 -17.57 -3.46
CA SER A 96 -2.57 -16.78 -4.20
C SER A 96 -2.22 -15.28 -4.14
N THR A 97 -2.65 -14.54 -5.17
CA THR A 97 -2.45 -13.10 -5.23
C THR A 97 -3.75 -12.40 -5.57
N VAL A 98 -3.94 -11.23 -4.96
CA VAL A 98 -5.07 -10.32 -5.21
C VAL A 98 -4.51 -8.91 -5.31
N ALA A 99 -4.98 -8.14 -6.29
CA ALA A 99 -4.63 -6.72 -6.37
C ALA A 99 -5.75 -5.88 -5.73
N PRO A 100 -5.43 -4.74 -5.06
CA PRO A 100 -6.46 -3.89 -4.46
C PRO A 100 -7.55 -3.43 -5.43
N LYS A 101 -7.27 -3.38 -6.74
CA LYS A 101 -8.27 -3.07 -7.77
C LYS A 101 -9.49 -4.00 -7.72
N GLU A 102 -9.35 -5.21 -7.19
CA GLU A 102 -10.45 -6.17 -7.06
C GLU A 102 -11.50 -5.73 -6.04
N LEU A 103 -11.14 -4.86 -5.09
CA LEU A 103 -12.06 -4.25 -4.12
C LEU A 103 -13.03 -3.26 -4.79
N LEU A 104 -12.62 -2.64 -5.90
CA LEU A 104 -13.44 -1.71 -6.69
C LEU A 104 -14.55 -2.40 -7.50
N GLY A 105 -14.60 -3.73 -7.49
CA GLY A 105 -15.60 -4.53 -8.17
C GLY A 105 -15.18 -5.01 -9.57
N SER A 106 -16.03 -5.86 -10.16
CA SER A 106 -15.73 -6.59 -11.40
C SER A 106 -15.42 -5.68 -12.60
N GLU A 107 -16.05 -4.50 -12.66
CA GLU A 107 -15.85 -3.53 -13.74
C GLU A 107 -14.40 -3.00 -13.80
N TYR A 108 -13.69 -2.98 -12.67
CA TYR A 108 -12.28 -2.60 -12.57
C TYR A 108 -11.33 -3.82 -12.64
N ALA A 109 -11.78 -4.98 -12.17
CA ALA A 109 -10.99 -6.22 -12.24
C ALA A 109 -10.68 -6.61 -13.70
N ASP A 110 -11.66 -6.47 -14.60
CA ASP A 110 -11.56 -6.82 -16.02
C ASP A 110 -10.84 -5.77 -16.88
N GLN A 111 -10.54 -4.59 -16.33
CA GLN A 111 -9.81 -3.54 -17.04
C GLN A 111 -8.31 -3.66 -16.77
N ASP A 112 -7.51 -3.59 -17.83
CA ASP A 112 -6.05 -3.41 -17.76
C ASP A 112 -5.68 -1.93 -17.50
N ALA A 113 -6.61 -1.19 -16.89
CA ALA A 113 -6.46 0.21 -16.57
C ALA A 113 -5.64 0.37 -15.28
N ALA A 114 -4.75 1.36 -15.27
CA ALA A 114 -4.07 1.75 -14.05
C ALA A 114 -5.10 2.30 -13.05
N VAL A 115 -5.14 1.71 -11.85
CA VAL A 115 -5.95 2.21 -10.74
C VAL A 115 -5.15 3.25 -9.97
N HIS A 116 -5.83 4.32 -9.56
CA HIS A 116 -5.24 5.40 -8.79
C HIS A 116 -5.91 5.49 -7.42
N PHE A 117 -5.29 6.19 -6.46
CA PHE A 117 -5.90 6.38 -5.14
C PHE A 117 -7.24 7.11 -5.20
N GLY A 118 -7.47 7.97 -6.19
CA GLY A 118 -8.76 8.63 -6.39
C GLY A 118 -9.92 7.63 -6.51
N ASP A 119 -9.71 6.50 -7.21
CA ASP A 119 -10.72 5.44 -7.32
C ASP A 119 -11.07 4.84 -5.94
N PHE A 120 -10.08 4.70 -5.05
CA PHE A 120 -10.28 4.20 -3.69
C PHE A 120 -10.87 5.26 -2.75
N PHE A 121 -10.53 6.54 -2.94
CA PHE A 121 -11.16 7.64 -2.20
C PHE A 121 -12.66 7.69 -2.46
N GLU A 122 -13.08 7.56 -3.73
CA GLU A 122 -14.50 7.45 -4.10
C GLU A 122 -15.12 6.17 -3.52
N HIS A 123 -14.45 5.02 -3.67
CA HIS A 123 -14.95 3.72 -3.18
C HIS A 123 -15.22 3.71 -1.67
N TYR A 124 -14.33 4.30 -0.87
CA TYR A 124 -14.48 4.38 0.58
C TYR A 124 -15.26 5.61 1.07
N GLY A 125 -15.73 6.48 0.16
CA GLY A 125 -16.54 7.65 0.49
C GLY A 125 -15.77 8.78 1.19
N LEU A 126 -14.49 8.93 0.85
CA LEU A 126 -13.62 10.00 1.37
C LEU A 126 -13.77 11.31 0.57
N ILE A 127 -14.32 11.24 -0.66
CA ILE A 127 -14.66 12.39 -1.52
C ILE A 127 -16.05 12.24 -2.15
#